data_AF-A0A9E5VQG8-F1
#
_entry.id   AF-A0A9E5VQG8-F1
#
_cell.length_a   1.000
_cell.length_b   1.000
_cell.length_c   1.000
_cell.angle_alpha   90.00
_cell.angle_beta   90.00
_cell.angle_gamma   90.00
#
_symmetry.space_group_name_H-M   'P 1'
#
loop_
_entity.id
_entity.type
_entity.pdbx_description
1 polymer ?
#
loop_
_entity_poly.entity_id
_entity_poly.type
_entity_poly.pdbx_seq_one_letter_code
_entity_poly.pdbx_strand_id
1 'polypeptide(L)'
;MQFTLPAFLLSLLFGALFLTASFVRYKNKYKVSYNVRNMFPYELNYKSTFIDNFYGNVGLILTLFSFGFFFSTFDLRFDNIFFIIIFITGVLTCVFFLGLVFIPLDFIRLHSIIFILYLISSFLLPVAISIGAFTYNQQTGYTSQIPPIVFISAFIVALVVLAILLNPKLNLNIRMTKEYAEDGSVKYIRPKFITMAFTQWLLFFVLYINEILLFVLTLTFTSL
;
A
#
# COMPACT_ATOMS: atom_id res chain seq x y z
N MET A 1 12.46 11.46 -15.37
CA MET A 1 13.20 12.16 -14.29
C MET A 1 12.62 13.51 -13.85
N GLN A 2 12.35 14.48 -14.74
CA GLN A 2 11.81 15.81 -14.32
C GLN A 2 10.55 15.71 -13.45
N PHE A 3 9.73 14.69 -13.66
CA PHE A 3 8.51 14.45 -12.89
C PHE A 3 8.66 13.47 -11.72
N THR A 4 9.80 12.77 -11.57
CA THR A 4 9.96 11.74 -10.52
C THR A 4 10.04 12.34 -9.12
N LEU A 5 10.83 13.41 -8.93
CA LEU A 5 10.89 14.14 -7.66
C LEU A 5 9.54 14.80 -7.32
N PRO A 6 8.90 15.54 -8.24
CA PRO A 6 7.54 16.03 -8.02
C PRO A 6 6.53 14.92 -7.68
N ALA A 7 6.57 13.78 -8.37
CA ALA A 7 5.67 12.66 -8.10
C ALA A 7 5.87 12.07 -6.70
N PHE A 8 7.14 11.91 -6.28
CA PHE A 8 7.49 11.46 -4.94
C PHE A 8 7.04 12.45 -3.85
N LEU A 9 7.20 13.75 -4.08
CA LEU A 9 6.72 14.75 -3.13
C LEU A 9 5.19 14.78 -3.07
N LEU A 10 4.51 14.58 -4.20
CA LEU A 10 3.05 14.48 -4.26
C LEU A 10 2.53 13.26 -3.49
N SER A 11 3.18 12.10 -3.59
CA SER A 11 2.77 10.91 -2.84
C SER A 11 2.93 11.11 -1.33
N LEU A 12 4.03 11.70 -0.88
CA LEU A 12 4.22 12.05 0.53
C LEU A 12 3.18 13.05 1.02
N LEU A 13 2.89 14.09 0.22
CA LEU A 13 1.90 15.11 0.56
C LEU A 13 0.50 14.51 0.69
N PHE A 14 0.04 13.78 -0.34
CA PHE A 14 -1.30 13.16 -0.31
C PHE A 14 -1.38 12.07 0.76
N GLY A 15 -0.29 11.34 1.00
CA GLY A 15 -0.16 10.42 2.13
C GLY A 15 -0.39 11.08 3.48
N ALA A 16 0.31 12.17 3.75
CA ALA A 16 0.16 12.93 4.99
C ALA A 16 -1.26 13.51 5.13
N LEU A 17 -1.83 14.03 4.04
CA LEU A 17 -3.22 14.51 4.00
C LEU A 17 -4.21 13.38 4.26
N PHE A 18 -3.98 12.19 3.71
CA PHE A 18 -4.79 11.01 3.96
C PHE A 18 -4.74 10.60 5.44
N LEU A 19 -3.55 10.51 6.03
CA LEU A 19 -3.37 10.12 7.44
C LEU A 19 -4.06 11.12 8.38
N THR A 20 -3.79 12.41 8.18
CA THR A 20 -4.35 13.49 9.00
C THR A 20 -5.87 13.54 8.89
N ALA A 21 -6.43 13.55 7.68
CA ALA A 21 -7.88 13.53 7.45
C ALA A 21 -8.53 12.28 8.07
N SER A 22 -7.91 11.12 7.95
CA SER A 22 -8.40 9.86 8.52
C SER A 22 -8.47 9.89 10.04
N PHE A 23 -7.41 10.39 10.70
CA PHE A 23 -7.34 10.47 12.16
C PHE A 23 -8.31 11.50 12.72
N VAL A 24 -8.42 12.68 12.07
CA VAL A 24 -9.37 13.72 12.44
C VAL A 24 -10.81 13.21 12.30
N ARG A 25 -11.14 12.56 11.18
CA ARG A 25 -12.49 12.03 10.94
C ARG A 25 -12.86 10.94 11.92
N TYR A 26 -11.95 10.03 12.23
CA TYR A 26 -12.18 9.01 13.25
C TYR A 26 -12.43 9.62 14.62
N LYS A 27 -11.60 10.59 15.05
CA LYS A 27 -11.76 11.30 16.31
C LYS A 27 -13.11 12.02 16.36
N ASN A 28 -13.51 12.66 15.27
CA ASN A 28 -14.79 13.37 15.19
C ASN A 28 -15.99 12.42 15.26
N LYS A 29 -15.89 11.24 14.62
CA LYS A 29 -16.96 10.22 14.56
C LYS A 29 -17.12 9.44 15.86
N TYR A 30 -16.03 8.92 16.41
CA TYR A 30 -16.07 8.03 17.58
C TYR A 30 -15.74 8.71 18.91
N LYS A 31 -15.34 10.00 18.88
CA LYS A 31 -14.91 10.77 20.07
C LYS A 31 -13.74 10.15 20.84
N VAL A 32 -12.99 9.25 20.21
CA VAL A 32 -11.82 8.57 20.78
C VAL A 32 -10.64 8.62 19.81
N SER A 33 -9.43 8.38 20.33
CA SER A 33 -8.19 8.36 19.53
C SER A 33 -8.18 7.21 18.52
N TYR A 34 -7.53 7.43 17.37
CA TYR A 34 -7.44 6.45 16.28
C TYR A 34 -6.75 5.16 16.72
N ASN A 35 -7.34 4.01 16.40
CA ASN A 35 -6.76 2.71 16.69
C ASN A 35 -6.29 2.01 15.40
N VAL A 36 -5.01 2.23 15.07
CA VAL A 36 -4.32 1.68 13.88
C VAL A 36 -4.38 0.15 13.81
N ARG A 37 -4.41 -0.53 14.95
CA ARG A 37 -4.43 -1.99 15.01
C ARG A 37 -5.75 -2.59 14.54
N ASN A 38 -6.84 -1.87 14.73
CA ASN A 38 -8.20 -2.43 14.64
C ASN A 38 -9.01 -1.89 13.47
N MET A 39 -8.65 -0.73 12.94
CA MET A 39 -9.38 -0.08 11.87
C MET A 39 -8.43 0.50 10.83
N PHE A 40 -8.80 0.33 9.56
CA PHE A 40 -8.16 1.02 8.44
C PHE A 40 -9.08 2.16 7.97
N PRO A 41 -8.57 3.32 7.54
CA PRO A 41 -9.42 4.50 7.36
C PRO A 41 -10.57 4.37 6.38
N TYR A 42 -10.45 3.57 5.33
CA TYR A 42 -11.57 3.38 4.40
C TYR A 42 -12.78 2.70 5.05
N GLU A 43 -12.57 1.95 6.13
CA GLU A 43 -13.63 1.32 6.90
C GLU A 43 -14.49 2.36 7.65
N LEU A 44 -14.03 3.62 7.78
CA LEU A 44 -14.80 4.71 8.40
C LEU A 44 -16.12 4.97 7.68
N ASN A 45 -16.16 4.67 6.39
CA ASN A 45 -17.31 4.91 5.51
C ASN A 45 -18.14 3.62 5.30
N TYR A 46 -17.87 2.56 6.06
CA TYR A 46 -18.62 1.32 5.91
C TYR A 46 -20.09 1.49 6.35
N LYS A 47 -21.01 0.92 5.53
CA LYS A 47 -22.48 1.18 5.44
C LYS A 47 -22.92 2.54 4.87
N SER A 48 -22.01 3.35 4.34
CA SER A 48 -22.37 4.60 3.66
C SER A 48 -22.68 4.37 2.17
N THR A 49 -23.30 5.37 1.51
CA THR A 49 -23.54 5.30 0.06
C THR A 49 -22.22 5.27 -0.72
N PHE A 50 -22.23 4.84 -1.99
CA PHE A 50 -21.03 4.90 -2.83
C PHE A 50 -20.40 6.31 -2.85
N ILE A 51 -21.25 7.33 -2.89
CA ILE A 51 -20.86 8.75 -2.89
C ILE A 51 -20.13 9.12 -1.59
N ASP A 52 -20.70 8.75 -0.45
CA ASP A 52 -20.08 8.99 0.86
C ASP A 52 -18.76 8.23 1.02
N ASN A 53 -18.67 7.02 0.47
CA ASN A 53 -17.45 6.22 0.49
C ASN A 53 -16.36 6.82 -0.41
N PHE A 54 -16.72 7.36 -1.59
CA PHE A 54 -15.80 8.06 -2.49
C PHE A 54 -15.26 9.34 -1.83
N TYR A 55 -16.14 10.26 -1.42
CA TYR A 55 -15.72 11.53 -0.82
C TYR A 55 -15.03 11.33 0.52
N GLY A 56 -15.49 10.37 1.30
CA GLY A 56 -14.86 9.97 2.55
C GLY A 56 -13.50 9.31 2.37
N ASN A 57 -13.08 8.93 1.16
CA ASN A 57 -11.77 8.34 0.91
C ASN A 57 -10.93 9.13 -0.11
N VAL A 58 -11.32 10.37 -0.44
CA VAL A 58 -10.66 11.15 -1.49
C VAL A 58 -9.16 11.30 -1.26
N GLY A 59 -8.72 11.47 0.00
CA GLY A 59 -7.30 11.55 0.34
C GLY A 59 -6.54 10.25 0.04
N LEU A 60 -7.15 9.10 0.34
CA LEU A 60 -6.57 7.79 0.01
C LEU A 60 -6.50 7.59 -1.50
N ILE A 61 -7.57 7.94 -2.20
CA ILE A 61 -7.65 7.85 -3.66
C ILE A 61 -6.54 8.70 -4.29
N LEU A 62 -6.40 9.96 -3.89
CA LEU A 62 -5.33 10.84 -4.36
C LEU A 62 -3.93 10.27 -4.06
N THR A 63 -3.75 9.68 -2.88
CA THR A 63 -2.49 9.00 -2.51
C THR A 63 -2.16 7.85 -3.46
N LEU A 64 -3.15 7.01 -3.78
CA LEU A 64 -2.97 5.88 -4.71
C LEU A 64 -2.73 6.35 -6.14
N PHE A 65 -3.37 7.43 -6.57
CA PHE A 65 -3.08 8.08 -7.86
C PHE A 65 -1.66 8.65 -7.90
N SER A 66 -1.17 9.28 -6.83
CA SER A 66 0.22 9.76 -6.79
C SER A 66 1.23 8.62 -6.81
N PHE A 67 0.98 7.49 -6.16
CA PHE A 67 1.82 6.30 -6.31
C PHE A 67 1.83 5.82 -7.77
N GLY A 68 0.66 5.69 -8.39
CA GLY A 68 0.54 5.33 -9.81
C GLY A 68 1.30 6.29 -10.72
N PHE A 69 1.21 7.60 -10.45
CA PHE A 69 1.96 8.63 -11.17
C PHE A 69 3.47 8.51 -10.95
N PHE A 70 3.94 8.24 -9.73
CA PHE A 70 5.35 7.95 -9.46
C PHE A 70 5.83 6.76 -10.29
N PHE A 71 5.08 5.65 -10.31
CA PHE A 71 5.43 4.49 -11.13
C PHE A 71 5.48 4.81 -12.63
N SER A 72 4.70 5.79 -13.11
CA SER A 72 4.79 6.22 -14.53
C SER A 72 5.96 7.14 -14.84
N THR A 73 6.63 7.70 -13.83
CA THR A 73 7.64 8.76 -14.00
C THR A 73 9.06 8.37 -13.58
N PHE A 74 9.25 7.25 -12.88
CA PHE A 74 10.59 6.74 -12.59
C PHE A 74 11.33 6.41 -13.89
N ASP A 75 12.65 6.62 -13.89
CA ASP A 75 13.41 6.51 -15.14
C ASP A 75 13.56 5.06 -15.56
N LEU A 76 12.74 4.69 -16.54
CA LEU A 76 12.85 3.47 -17.30
C LEU A 76 13.96 3.72 -18.34
N ARG A 77 15.22 3.39 -18.06
CA ARG A 77 16.14 3.16 -19.19
C ARG A 77 15.61 1.91 -19.90
N PHE A 78 14.84 2.15 -20.97
CA PHE A 78 13.72 1.33 -21.48
C PHE A 78 14.06 -0.04 -22.08
N ASP A 79 15.33 -0.48 -22.04
CA ASP A 79 15.73 -1.74 -22.67
C ASP A 79 15.65 -2.96 -21.73
N ASN A 80 15.34 -2.73 -20.45
CA ASN A 80 15.36 -3.79 -19.44
C ASN A 80 13.94 -4.19 -18.99
N ILE A 81 13.57 -5.44 -19.30
CA ILE A 81 12.27 -6.06 -18.98
C ILE A 81 11.91 -5.96 -17.48
N PHE A 82 12.89 -5.92 -16.58
CA PHE A 82 12.64 -5.80 -15.14
C PHE A 82 11.93 -4.51 -14.77
N PHE A 83 12.24 -3.39 -15.44
CA PHE A 83 11.62 -2.12 -15.13
C PHE A 83 10.15 -2.07 -15.59
N ILE A 84 9.82 -2.76 -16.68
CA ILE A 84 8.42 -2.95 -17.11
C ILE A 84 7.64 -3.75 -16.06
N ILE A 85 8.25 -4.80 -15.49
CA ILE A 85 7.62 -5.60 -14.43
C ILE A 85 7.38 -4.76 -13.17
N ILE A 86 8.33 -3.90 -12.77
CA ILE A 86 8.16 -2.97 -11.64
C ILE A 86 6.97 -2.03 -11.89
N PHE A 87 6.88 -1.43 -13.08
CA PHE A 87 5.74 -0.58 -13.45
C PHE A 87 4.41 -1.33 -13.34
N ILE A 88 4.30 -2.50 -13.99
CA ILE A 88 3.06 -3.28 -14.00
C ILE A 88 2.65 -3.68 -12.58
N THR A 89 3.59 -4.21 -11.79
CA THR A 89 3.31 -4.65 -10.41
C THR A 89 2.96 -3.48 -9.49
N GLY A 90 3.61 -2.32 -9.65
CA GLY A 90 3.29 -1.08 -8.93
C GLY A 90 1.89 -0.58 -9.24
N VAL A 91 1.53 -0.50 -10.52
CA VAL A 91 0.18 -0.09 -10.97
C VAL A 91 -0.89 -1.08 -10.49
N LEU A 92 -0.67 -2.39 -10.64
CA LEU A 92 -1.60 -3.41 -10.16
C LEU A 92 -1.83 -3.30 -8.65
N THR A 93 -0.77 -3.03 -7.87
CA THR A 93 -0.89 -2.83 -6.42
C THR A 93 -1.77 -1.62 -6.09
N CYS A 94 -1.62 -0.52 -6.81
CA CYS A 94 -2.49 0.66 -6.64
C CYS A 94 -3.95 0.35 -7.02
N VAL A 95 -4.17 -0.36 -8.14
CA VAL A 95 -5.51 -0.74 -8.63
C VAL A 95 -6.22 -1.67 -7.65
N PHE A 96 -5.56 -2.71 -7.16
CA PHE A 96 -6.18 -3.62 -6.19
C PHE A 96 -6.46 -2.93 -4.86
N PHE A 97 -5.59 -2.01 -4.42
CA PHE A 97 -5.87 -1.22 -3.23
C PHE A 97 -7.08 -0.29 -3.43
N LEU A 98 -7.19 0.39 -4.58
CA LEU A 98 -8.39 1.16 -4.93
C LEU A 98 -9.64 0.25 -4.93
N GLY A 99 -9.52 -0.98 -5.42
CA GLY A 99 -10.59 -1.97 -5.36
C GLY A 99 -11.10 -2.22 -3.93
N LEU A 100 -10.19 -2.32 -2.94
CA LEU A 100 -10.56 -2.48 -1.52
C LEU A 100 -11.30 -1.27 -0.95
N VAL A 101 -11.00 -0.06 -1.45
CA VAL A 101 -11.70 1.17 -1.05
C VAL A 101 -13.14 1.16 -1.55
N PHE A 102 -13.36 0.74 -2.80
CA PHE A 102 -14.68 0.82 -3.43
C PHE A 102 -15.58 -0.38 -3.16
N ILE A 103 -15.03 -1.55 -2.88
CA ILE A 103 -15.82 -2.77 -2.70
C ILE A 103 -16.24 -2.91 -1.25
N PRO A 104 -17.55 -2.81 -0.95
CA PRO A 104 -18.05 -2.89 0.42
C PRO A 104 -17.66 -4.21 1.08
N LEU A 105 -17.36 -4.17 2.39
CA LEU A 105 -17.07 -5.38 3.17
C LEU A 105 -18.27 -6.37 3.20
N ASP A 106 -19.49 -5.93 2.85
CA ASP A 106 -20.67 -6.80 2.72
C ASP A 106 -20.44 -7.87 1.64
N PHE A 107 -19.68 -7.55 0.59
CA PHE A 107 -19.26 -8.50 -0.44
C PHE A 107 -17.99 -9.24 -0.01
N ILE A 108 -18.06 -9.95 1.12
CA ILE A 108 -16.90 -10.59 1.78
C ILE A 108 -16.06 -11.42 0.80
N ARG A 109 -16.69 -12.21 -0.08
CA ARG A 109 -15.99 -13.05 -1.06
C ARG A 109 -15.16 -12.21 -2.04
N LEU A 110 -15.76 -11.17 -2.62
CA LEU A 110 -15.09 -10.29 -3.58
C LEU A 110 -13.98 -9.47 -2.90
N HIS A 111 -14.27 -8.92 -1.72
CA HIS A 111 -13.28 -8.16 -0.94
C HIS A 111 -12.08 -9.04 -0.55
N SER A 112 -12.31 -10.32 -0.21
CA SER A 112 -11.24 -11.29 0.07
C SER A 112 -10.38 -11.58 -1.15
N ILE A 113 -11.01 -11.79 -2.33
CA ILE A 113 -10.28 -12.04 -3.59
C ILE A 113 -9.36 -10.86 -3.90
N ILE A 114 -9.89 -9.64 -3.81
CA ILE A 114 -9.11 -8.43 -4.12
C ILE A 114 -8.02 -8.19 -3.08
N PHE A 115 -8.28 -8.50 -1.81
CA PHE A 115 -7.26 -8.42 -0.78
C PHE A 115 -6.11 -9.40 -1.03
N ILE A 116 -6.41 -10.62 -1.48
CA ILE A 116 -5.39 -11.60 -1.88
C ILE A 116 -4.60 -11.10 -3.11
N LEU A 117 -5.27 -10.56 -4.12
CA LEU A 117 -4.61 -10.00 -5.30
C LEU A 117 -3.71 -8.81 -4.93
N TYR A 118 -4.16 -7.94 -4.03
CA TYR A 118 -3.38 -6.84 -3.47
C TYR A 118 -2.15 -7.33 -2.70
N LEU A 119 -2.31 -8.38 -1.89
CA LEU A 119 -1.20 -9.01 -1.16
C LEU A 119 -0.16 -9.60 -2.12
N ILE A 120 -0.61 -10.33 -3.15
CA ILE A 120 0.27 -10.91 -4.17
C ILE A 120 1.01 -9.80 -4.92
N SER A 121 0.33 -8.76 -5.39
CA SER A 121 0.99 -7.66 -6.11
C SER A 121 1.97 -6.89 -5.21
N SER A 122 1.61 -6.70 -3.93
CA SER A 122 2.49 -6.08 -2.92
C SER A 122 3.73 -6.92 -2.59
N PHE A 123 3.68 -8.24 -2.82
CA PHE A 123 4.85 -9.11 -2.73
C PHE A 123 5.68 -9.06 -4.00
N LEU A 124 5.04 -9.11 -5.17
CA LEU A 124 5.73 -9.11 -6.47
C LEU A 124 6.51 -7.81 -6.73
N LEU A 125 6.02 -6.67 -6.26
CA LEU A 125 6.69 -5.38 -6.43
C LEU A 125 8.12 -5.34 -5.81
N PRO A 126 8.32 -5.55 -4.50
CA PRO A 126 9.67 -5.57 -3.91
C PRO A 126 10.55 -6.69 -4.47
N VAL A 127 9.97 -7.83 -4.87
CA VAL A 127 10.70 -8.89 -5.58
C VAL A 127 11.24 -8.39 -6.92
N ALA A 128 10.42 -7.71 -7.71
CA ALA A 128 10.82 -7.14 -9.00
C ALA A 128 11.90 -6.08 -8.84
N ILE A 129 11.78 -5.20 -7.83
CA ILE A 129 12.80 -4.20 -7.48
C ILE A 129 14.11 -4.89 -7.11
N SER A 130 14.07 -5.90 -6.23
CA SER A 130 15.25 -6.63 -5.78
C SER A 130 15.96 -7.34 -6.92
N ILE A 131 15.24 -8.17 -7.69
CA ILE A 131 15.82 -8.98 -8.77
C ILE A 131 16.31 -8.07 -9.89
N GLY A 132 15.55 -7.04 -10.25
CA GLY A 132 15.94 -6.09 -11.30
C GLY A 132 17.22 -5.34 -10.95
N ALA A 133 17.28 -4.77 -9.75
CA ALA A 133 18.46 -4.04 -9.28
C ALA A 133 19.69 -4.96 -9.13
N PHE A 134 19.52 -6.18 -8.61
CA PHE A 134 20.61 -7.15 -8.50
C PHE A 134 21.12 -7.57 -9.88
N THR A 135 20.23 -7.88 -10.82
CA THR A 135 20.61 -8.34 -12.17
C THR A 135 21.33 -7.23 -12.93
N TYR A 136 20.85 -5.99 -12.84
CA TYR A 136 21.54 -4.84 -13.42
C TYR A 136 22.94 -4.66 -12.83
N ASN A 137 23.09 -4.82 -11.52
CA ASN A 137 24.38 -4.74 -10.84
C ASN A 137 25.35 -5.83 -11.34
N GLN A 138 24.88 -7.07 -11.54
CA GLN A 138 25.70 -8.15 -12.12
C GLN A 138 26.10 -7.87 -13.59
N GLN A 139 25.21 -7.29 -14.40
CA GLN A 139 25.49 -6.97 -15.80
C GLN A 139 26.51 -5.83 -15.97
N THR A 140 26.51 -4.86 -15.04
CA THR A 140 27.40 -3.69 -15.09
C THR A 140 28.69 -3.88 -14.28
N GLY A 141 28.72 -4.84 -13.34
CA GLY A 141 29.90 -5.16 -12.56
C GLY A 141 30.41 -3.96 -11.75
N TYR A 142 31.72 -3.69 -11.79
CA TYR A 142 32.34 -2.60 -11.02
C TYR A 142 31.90 -1.19 -11.42
N THR A 143 31.26 -1.01 -12.57
CA THR A 143 30.70 0.29 -12.99
C THR A 143 29.27 0.49 -12.51
N SER A 144 28.70 -0.49 -11.78
CA SER A 144 27.33 -0.39 -11.32
C SER A 144 27.15 0.76 -10.33
N GLN A 145 26.17 1.60 -10.65
CA GLN A 145 25.81 2.76 -9.84
C GLN A 145 24.78 2.43 -8.78
N ILE A 146 24.18 1.23 -8.86
CA ILE A 146 23.13 0.80 -7.94
C ILE A 146 23.76 0.40 -6.61
N PRO A 147 23.43 1.08 -5.51
CA PRO A 147 23.92 0.72 -4.18
C PRO A 147 23.38 -0.66 -3.77
N PRO A 148 24.22 -1.56 -3.22
CA PRO A 148 23.77 -2.88 -2.77
C PRO A 148 22.60 -2.85 -1.79
N ILE A 149 22.51 -1.78 -1.00
CA ILE A 149 21.42 -1.58 -0.05
C ILE A 149 20.05 -1.55 -0.71
N VAL A 150 19.91 -1.16 -1.99
CA VAL A 150 18.62 -1.08 -2.67
C VAL A 150 18.02 -2.48 -2.86
N PHE A 151 18.75 -3.42 -3.47
CA PHE A 151 18.24 -4.76 -3.68
C PHE A 151 18.18 -5.58 -2.39
N ILE A 152 19.10 -5.39 -1.44
CA ILE A 152 19.04 -6.05 -0.12
C ILE A 152 17.79 -5.59 0.65
N SER A 153 17.51 -4.29 0.68
CA SER A 153 16.33 -3.76 1.38
C SER A 153 15.04 -4.21 0.70
N ALA A 154 14.98 -4.19 -0.63
CA ALA A 154 13.83 -4.69 -1.38
C ALA A 154 13.60 -6.20 -1.11
N PHE A 155 14.66 -7.00 -1.02
CA PHE A 155 14.55 -8.41 -0.63
C PHE A 155 14.00 -8.59 0.79
N ILE A 156 14.48 -7.82 1.77
CA ILE A 156 13.96 -7.85 3.14
C ILE A 156 12.47 -7.48 3.17
N VAL A 157 12.08 -6.44 2.42
CA VAL A 157 10.67 -6.04 2.29
C VAL A 157 9.84 -7.18 1.69
N ALA A 158 10.32 -7.85 0.64
CA ALA A 158 9.66 -9.01 0.05
C ALA A 158 9.46 -10.14 1.07
N LEU A 159 10.46 -10.43 1.91
CA LEU A 159 10.35 -11.44 2.97
C LEU A 159 9.31 -11.05 4.03
N VAL A 160 9.23 -9.76 4.40
CA VAL A 160 8.20 -9.27 5.33
C VAL A 160 6.81 -9.46 4.74
N VAL A 161 6.60 -9.09 3.47
CA VAL A 161 5.30 -9.28 2.81
C VAL A 161 4.98 -10.76 2.63
N LEU A 162 5.96 -11.60 2.33
CA LEU A 162 5.78 -13.05 2.26
C LEU A 162 5.36 -13.65 3.60
N ALA A 163 5.98 -13.22 4.70
CA ALA A 163 5.62 -13.67 6.05
C ALA A 163 4.17 -13.29 6.40
N ILE A 164 3.69 -12.13 5.92
CA ILE A 164 2.29 -11.72 6.05
C ILE A 164 1.38 -12.62 5.19
N LEU A 165 1.73 -12.82 3.92
CA LEU A 165 0.98 -13.64 2.97
C LEU A 165 0.82 -15.09 3.45
N LEU A 166 1.87 -15.67 4.03
CA LEU A 166 1.86 -17.05 4.52
C LEU A 166 1.19 -17.21 5.89
N ASN A 167 0.83 -16.11 6.57
CA ASN A 167 0.22 -16.18 7.89
C ASN A 167 -1.31 -16.20 7.80
N PRO A 168 -1.97 -17.37 7.98
CA PRO A 168 -3.43 -17.47 7.86
C PRO A 168 -4.17 -16.66 8.93
N LYS A 169 -3.53 -16.40 10.09
CA LYS A 169 -4.12 -15.59 11.16
C LYS A 169 -4.22 -14.11 10.78
N LEU A 170 -3.39 -13.64 9.85
CA LEU A 170 -3.38 -12.25 9.35
C LEU A 170 -4.33 -12.05 8.15
N ASN A 171 -4.69 -13.13 7.45
CA ASN A 171 -5.43 -13.07 6.18
C ASN A 171 -6.94 -13.31 6.29
N LEU A 172 -7.45 -13.86 7.41
CA LEU A 172 -8.82 -14.43 7.45
C LEU A 172 -9.80 -13.83 8.47
N ASN A 173 -9.42 -12.83 9.26
CA ASN A 173 -10.34 -12.21 10.23
C ASN A 173 -11.06 -10.97 9.65
N ILE A 174 -11.98 -11.20 8.71
CA ILE A 174 -12.86 -10.17 8.14
C ILE A 174 -14.14 -9.98 8.97
N ARG A 175 -14.55 -11.02 9.72
CA ARG A 175 -15.82 -11.04 10.44
C ARG A 175 -15.79 -10.09 11.65
N MET A 176 -16.57 -9.01 11.58
CA MET A 176 -16.90 -8.21 12.74
C MET A 176 -17.98 -8.94 13.55
N THR A 177 -17.72 -9.17 14.84
CA THR A 177 -18.72 -9.68 15.79
C THR A 177 -19.61 -8.52 16.21
N LYS A 178 -20.93 -8.68 16.10
CA LYS A 178 -21.89 -7.73 16.67
C LYS A 178 -21.99 -7.99 18.17
N GLU A 179 -21.67 -7.00 18.97
CA GLU A 179 -21.99 -6.95 20.40
C GLU A 179 -23.06 -5.89 20.62
N TYR A 180 -24.06 -6.21 21.41
CA TYR A 180 -25.06 -5.26 21.87
C TYR A 180 -24.56 -4.67 23.18
N ALA A 181 -24.35 -3.36 23.23
CA ALA A 181 -24.04 -2.68 24.48
C ALA A 181 -25.29 -2.58 25.36
N GLU A 182 -25.10 -2.38 26.67
CA GLU A 182 -26.18 -2.33 27.66
C GLU A 182 -27.21 -1.21 27.41
N ASP A 183 -26.85 -0.20 26.62
CA ASP A 183 -27.72 0.90 26.16
C ASP A 183 -28.54 0.57 24.90
N GLY A 184 -28.44 -0.66 24.39
CA GLY A 184 -29.08 -1.09 23.14
C GLY A 184 -28.34 -0.66 21.87
N SER A 185 -27.21 0.02 21.98
CA SER A 185 -26.38 0.39 20.83
C SER A 185 -25.66 -0.83 20.26
N VAL A 186 -25.62 -0.93 18.92
CA VAL A 186 -24.91 -2.02 18.22
C VAL A 186 -23.44 -1.64 18.08
N LYS A 187 -22.56 -2.35 18.80
CA LYS A 187 -21.11 -2.24 18.67
C LYS A 187 -20.60 -3.35 17.76
N TYR A 188 -19.84 -2.99 16.73
CA TYR A 188 -19.12 -3.97 15.91
C TYR A 188 -17.70 -4.12 16.51
N ILE A 189 -17.41 -5.27 17.10
CA ILE A 189 -16.12 -5.55 17.74
C ILE A 189 -15.37 -6.61 16.92
N ARG A 190 -14.10 -6.32 16.57
CA ARG A 190 -13.19 -7.30 15.96
C ARG A 190 -12.44 -8.08 17.04
N PRO A 191 -12.22 -9.40 16.89
CA PRO A 191 -11.41 -10.18 17.82
C PRO A 191 -9.96 -9.65 17.90
N LYS A 192 -9.39 -9.68 19.10
CA LYS A 192 -8.19 -8.92 19.54
C LYS A 192 -6.85 -9.32 18.90
N PHE A 193 -6.79 -10.25 17.95
CA PHE A 193 -5.54 -10.67 17.32
C PHE A 193 -5.38 -10.03 15.95
N ILE A 194 -4.19 -9.47 15.71
CA ILE A 194 -3.73 -8.69 14.53
C ILE A 194 -4.74 -8.74 13.37
N THR A 195 -5.49 -7.65 13.23
CA THR A 195 -6.65 -7.61 12.33
C THR A 195 -6.22 -7.28 10.89
N MET A 196 -7.06 -7.60 9.91
CA MET A 196 -6.88 -7.23 8.50
C MET A 196 -6.46 -5.76 8.30
N ALA A 197 -6.97 -4.86 9.14
CA ALA A 197 -6.61 -3.44 9.11
C ALA A 197 -5.11 -3.20 9.39
N PHE A 198 -4.51 -3.92 10.33
CA PHE A 198 -3.08 -3.79 10.62
C PHE A 198 -2.24 -4.26 9.43
N THR A 199 -2.64 -5.36 8.80
CA THR A 199 -2.01 -5.85 7.57
C THR A 199 -2.07 -4.79 6.46
N GLN A 200 -3.20 -4.12 6.29
CA GLN A 200 -3.35 -3.05 5.29
C GLN A 200 -2.48 -1.83 5.59
N TRP A 201 -2.35 -1.44 6.86
CA TRP A 201 -1.39 -0.41 7.26
C TRP A 201 0.04 -0.77 6.90
N LEU A 202 0.43 -2.00 7.21
CA LEU A 202 1.78 -2.47 6.93
C LEU A 202 2.05 -2.47 5.41
N LEU A 203 1.12 -2.96 4.60
CA LEU A 203 1.24 -2.94 3.14
C LEU A 203 1.21 -1.51 2.55
N PHE A 204 0.45 -0.59 3.14
CA PHE A 204 0.48 0.83 2.78
C PHE A 204 1.86 1.45 3.05
N PHE A 205 2.50 1.14 4.18
CA PHE A 205 3.86 1.60 4.44
C PHE A 205 4.90 0.91 3.55
N VAL A 206 4.69 -0.35 3.18
CA VAL A 206 5.53 -1.06 2.21
C VAL A 206 5.52 -0.35 0.85
N LEU A 207 4.40 0.22 0.41
CA LEU A 207 4.36 1.04 -0.81
C LEU A 207 5.31 2.24 -0.72
N TYR A 208 5.30 2.99 0.38
CA TYR A 208 6.26 4.10 0.58
C TYR A 208 7.71 3.63 0.59
N ILE A 209 8.01 2.51 1.26
CA ILE A 209 9.38 1.98 1.29
C ILE A 209 9.84 1.65 -0.14
N ASN A 210 9.00 0.97 -0.93
CA ASN A 210 9.33 0.66 -2.32
C ASN A 210 9.50 1.92 -3.17
N GLU A 211 8.67 2.93 -2.97
CA GLU A 211 8.79 4.22 -3.65
C GLU A 211 10.11 4.92 -3.33
N ILE A 212 10.51 4.96 -2.05
CA ILE A 212 11.80 5.50 -1.60
C ILE A 212 12.95 4.74 -2.26
N LEU A 213 12.90 3.40 -2.27
CA LEU A 213 13.94 2.58 -2.89
C LEU A 213 14.07 2.87 -4.39
N LEU A 214 12.96 3.01 -5.09
CA LEU A 214 12.94 3.39 -6.52
C LEU A 214 13.39 4.83 -6.77
N PHE A 215 13.09 5.73 -5.84
CA PHE A 215 13.57 7.11 -5.92
C PHE A 215 15.09 7.17 -5.76
N VAL A 216 15.65 6.48 -4.75
CA VAL A 216 17.10 6.33 -4.57
C VAL A 216 17.75 5.71 -5.82
N LEU A 217 17.12 4.67 -6.37
CA LEU A 217 17.57 4.06 -7.62
C LEU A 217 17.59 5.07 -8.77
N THR A 218 16.53 5.88 -8.91
CA THR A 218 16.47 6.93 -9.94
C THR A 218 17.59 7.96 -9.75
N LEU A 219 17.87 8.38 -8.51
CA LEU A 219 18.96 9.33 -8.22
C LEU A 219 20.34 8.77 -8.61
N THR A 220 20.55 7.46 -8.49
CA THR A 220 21.83 6.84 -8.85
C THR A 220 22.10 6.94 -10.35
N PHE A 221 21.07 6.95 -11.18
CA PHE A 221 21.18 7.14 -12.62
C PHE A 221 21.28 8.61 -13.07
N THR A 222 20.92 9.60 -12.22
CA THR A 222 21.03 11.04 -12.53
C THR A 222 22.40 11.65 -12.26
N SER A 223 23.25 10.99 -11.46
CA SER A 223 24.52 11.57 -11.00
C SER A 223 25.68 11.44 -12.00
N LEU A 224 25.35 11.14 -13.27
CA LEU A 224 26.23 11.16 -14.45
C LEU A 224 25.75 12.23 -15.44
#